data_AF-A0A2E4JWM0-F1
#
_entry.id   AF-A0A2E4JWM0-F1
#
_cell.length_a   1.000
_cell.length_b   1.000
_cell.length_c   1.000
_cell.angle_alpha   90.00
_cell.angle_beta   90.00
_cell.angle_gamma   90.00
#
_symmetry.space_group_name_H-M   'P 1'
#
loop_
_entity.id
_entity.type
_entity.pdbx_description
1 polymer ?
#
loop_
_entity_poly.entity_id
_entity_poly.type
_entity_poly.pdbx_seq_one_letter_code
_entity_poly.pdbx_strand_id
1 'polypeptide(L)'
;MFDLIQFSSVGEFLNMGGYAFNVWLVYALFAMFFSVNLTYPLIRKRQIVLEQKRRLILNKEIVSQNEDNNEVDNLTFRVGEGT
;
A
#
# COMPACT_ATOMS: atom_id res chain seq x y z
N MET A 1 -50.03 8.71 -2.94
CA MET A 1 -49.66 9.40 -1.69
C MET A 1 -48.48 8.65 -1.11
N PHE A 2 -47.28 9.02 -1.53
CA PHE A 2 -46.03 8.56 -0.93
C PHE A 2 -45.44 9.80 -0.27
N ASP A 3 -45.69 9.99 1.02
CA ASP A 3 -44.94 10.96 1.80
C ASP A 3 -43.54 10.39 1.93
N LEU A 4 -42.73 10.66 0.90
CA LEU A 4 -41.31 10.34 0.85
C LEU A 4 -40.69 11.00 2.06
N ILE A 5 -40.10 10.20 2.94
CA ILE A 5 -39.32 10.70 4.06
C ILE A 5 -38.19 11.54 3.47
N GLN A 6 -38.41 12.85 3.38
CA GLN A 6 -37.52 13.83 2.78
C GLN A 6 -36.80 14.51 3.93
N PHE A 7 -35.60 14.01 4.25
CA PHE A 7 -34.76 14.63 5.28
C PHE A 7 -34.33 16.03 4.82
N SER A 8 -34.61 17.03 5.63
CA SER A 8 -34.26 18.43 5.34
C SER A 8 -32.80 18.74 5.66
N SER A 9 -32.14 17.88 6.44
CA SER A 9 -30.75 18.05 6.86
C SER A 9 -30.05 16.72 7.19
N VAL A 10 -28.72 16.74 7.13
CA VAL A 10 -27.88 15.60 7.56
C VAL A 10 -28.08 15.30 9.05
N GLY A 11 -28.33 16.31 9.89
CA GLY A 11 -28.62 16.11 11.32
C GLY A 11 -29.91 15.33 11.56
N GLU A 12 -30.94 15.60 10.76
CA GLU A 12 -32.23 14.89 10.81
C GLU A 12 -32.09 13.43 10.30
N PHE A 13 -31.16 13.19 9.37
CA PHE A 13 -30.80 11.83 8.93
C PHE A 13 -30.05 11.03 10.01
N LEU A 14 -29.11 11.65 10.72
CA LEU A 14 -28.39 10.99 11.81
C LEU A 14 -29.31 10.70 13.00
N ASN A 15 -30.35 11.53 13.19
CA ASN A 15 -31.21 11.56 14.36
C ASN A 15 -32.69 11.30 14.03
N MET A 16 -32.99 10.39 13.09
CA MET A 16 -34.37 9.98 12.75
C MET A 16 -35.12 9.27 13.89
N GLY A 17 -34.54 9.19 15.08
CA GLY A 17 -35.11 8.46 16.22
C GLY A 17 -35.21 6.96 15.94
N GLY A 18 -36.41 6.39 16.07
CA GLY A 18 -36.66 4.94 16.08
C GLY A 18 -36.19 4.14 14.86
N TYR A 19 -36.02 4.79 13.69
CA TYR A 19 -35.55 4.12 12.48
C TYR A 19 -34.02 4.21 12.26
N ALA A 20 -33.35 5.15 12.93
CA ALA A 20 -31.92 5.37 12.75
C ALA A 20 -31.13 4.12 13.18
N PHE A 21 -31.55 3.45 14.25
CA PHE A 21 -30.86 2.26 14.78
C PHE A 21 -30.72 1.15 13.74
N ASN A 22 -31.77 0.87 12.97
CA ASN A 22 -31.76 -0.20 11.96
C ASN A 22 -30.75 0.09 10.84
N VAL A 23 -30.72 1.33 10.39
CA VAL A 23 -29.83 1.79 9.31
C VAL A 23 -28.38 1.80 9.79
N TRP A 24 -28.15 2.31 11.01
CA TRP A 24 -26.83 2.34 11.64
C TRP A 24 -26.23 0.96 11.86
N LEU A 25 -27.02 -0.05 12.23
CA LEU A 25 -26.52 -1.42 12.37
C LEU A 25 -25.99 -1.99 11.06
N VAL A 26 -26.68 -1.75 9.94
CA VAL A 26 -26.23 -2.18 8.62
C VAL A 26 -24.94 -1.45 8.24
N TYR A 27 -24.85 -0.15 8.50
CA TYR A 27 -23.61 0.60 8.27
C TYR A 27 -22.47 0.15 9.19
N ALA A 28 -22.74 -0.22 10.44
CA ALA A 28 -21.75 -0.74 11.37
C ALA A 28 -21.21 -2.10 10.89
N LEU A 29 -22.10 -3.00 10.47
CA LEU A 29 -21.71 -4.28 9.88
C LEU A 29 -20.91 -4.08 8.58
N PHE A 30 -21.39 -3.21 7.69
CA PHE A 30 -20.67 -2.87 6.47
C PHE A 30 -19.29 -2.30 6.77
N ALA A 31 -19.18 -1.34 7.70
CA ALA A 31 -17.91 -0.74 8.11
C ALA A 31 -16.97 -1.79 8.73
N MET A 32 -17.50 -2.74 9.50
CA MET A 32 -16.72 -3.84 10.06
C MET A 32 -16.15 -4.74 8.95
N PHE A 33 -16.99 -5.20 8.02
CA PHE A 33 -16.54 -6.01 6.88
C PHE A 33 -15.55 -5.24 6.01
N PHE A 34 -15.86 -3.99 5.68
CA PHE A 34 -15.01 -3.11 4.90
C PHE A 34 -13.66 -2.89 5.58
N SER A 35 -13.65 -2.62 6.89
CA SER A 35 -12.41 -2.41 7.65
C SER A 35 -11.54 -3.66 7.67
N VAL A 36 -12.12 -4.84 7.90
CA VAL A 36 -11.38 -6.11 7.85
C VAL A 36 -10.82 -6.35 6.45
N ASN A 37 -11.65 -6.16 5.43
CA ASN A 37 -11.29 -6.41 4.03
C ASN A 37 -10.30 -5.39 3.48
N LEU A 38 -10.25 -4.16 4.03
CA LEU A 38 -9.31 -3.12 3.65
C LEU A 38 -7.99 -3.24 4.44
N THR A 39 -8.06 -3.56 5.73
CA THR A 39 -6.88 -3.63 6.60
C THR A 39 -5.97 -4.81 6.21
N TYR A 40 -6.57 -5.96 5.88
CA TYR A 40 -5.83 -7.17 5.47
C TYR A 40 -4.90 -6.96 4.25
N PRO A 41 -5.36 -6.43 3.09
CA PRO A 41 -4.49 -6.16 1.96
C PRO A 41 -3.50 -5.02 2.24
N LEU A 42 -3.87 -3.99 3.02
CA LEU A 42 -2.95 -2.90 3.35
C LEU A 42 -1.73 -3.41 4.14
N ILE A 43 -1.94 -4.26 5.14
CA ILE A 43 -0.83 -4.82 5.93
C ILE A 43 0.04 -5.73 5.05
N ARG A 44 -0.56 -6.55 4.20
CA ARG A 44 0.17 -7.50 3.35
C ARG A 44 1.01 -6.81 2.27
N LYS A 45 0.50 -5.72 1.66
CA LYS A 45 1.28 -4.94 0.68
C LYS A 45 2.48 -4.24 1.30
N ARG A 46 2.40 -3.81 2.57
CA ARG A 46 3.52 -3.17 3.26
C ARG A 46 4.73 -4.10 3.40
N GLN A 47 4.51 -5.38 3.67
CA GLN A 47 5.60 -6.35 3.79
C GLN A 47 6.33 -6.57 2.46
N ILE A 48 5.57 -6.72 1.37
CA ILE A 48 6.14 -6.95 0.03
C ILE A 48 6.95 -5.74 -0.44
N VAL A 49 6.43 -4.52 -0.24
CA VAL A 49 7.14 -3.29 -0.65
C VAL A 49 8.42 -3.09 0.16
N LEU A 50 8.43 -3.41 1.45
CA LEU A 50 9.64 -3.35 2.28
C LEU A 50 10.71 -4.33 1.81
N GLU A 51 10.31 -5.55 1.45
CA GLU A 51 11.24 -6.56 0.97
C GLU A 51 11.83 -6.20 -0.40
N GLN A 52 11.01 -5.65 -1.30
CA GLN A 52 11.46 -5.14 -2.59
C GLN A 52 12.43 -3.96 -2.45
N LYS A 53 12.17 -3.02 -1.53
CA LYS A 53 13.08 -1.90 -1.24
C LYS A 53 14.44 -2.38 -0.75
N ARG A 54 14.48 -3.38 0.14
CA ARG A 54 15.74 -3.96 0.64
C ARG A 54 16.55 -4.58 -0.50
N ARG A 55 15.90 -5.33 -1.39
CA ARG A 55 16.56 -5.96 -2.55
C ARG A 55 17.06 -4.94 -3.57
N LEU A 56 16.32 -3.85 -3.80
CA LEU A 56 16.75 -2.76 -4.69
C LEU A 56 18.03 -2.08 -4.21
N ILE A 57 18.17 -1.85 -2.91
CA ILE A 57 19.38 -1.22 -2.34
C ILE A 57 20.58 -2.16 -2.50
N LEU A 58 20.42 -3.44 -2.14
CA LEU A 58 21.50 -4.43 -2.24
C LEU A 58 21.93 -4.67 -3.70
N ASN A 59 20.99 -4.79 -4.64
CA ASN A 59 21.32 -4.95 -6.05
C ASN A 59 22.04 -3.72 -6.62
N LYS A 60 21.72 -2.51 -6.15
CA LYS A 60 22.41 -1.30 -6.59
C LYS A 60 23.90 -1.35 -6.22
N GLU A 61 24.21 -1.76 -4.99
CA GLU A 61 25.59 -1.84 -4.48
C GLU A 61 26.39 -2.95 -5.17
N ILE A 62 25.77 -4.13 -5.36
CA ILE A 62 26.41 -5.26 -6.06
C ILE A 62 26.69 -4.93 -7.53
N VAL A 63 25.78 -4.22 -8.22
CA VAL A 63 26.00 -3.80 -9.61
C VAL A 63 27.13 -2.77 -9.69
N SER A 64 27.15 -1.76 -8.83
CA SER A 64 28.23 -0.76 -8.83
C SER A 64 29.60 -1.36 -8.46
N GLN A 65 29.64 -2.33 -7.55
CA GLN A 65 30.89 -2.99 -7.17
C GLN A 65 31.39 -3.93 -8.27
N ASN A 66 30.49 -4.61 -8.99
CA ASN A 66 30.89 -5.39 -10.16
C ASN A 66 31.39 -4.52 -11.30
N GLU A 67 30.81 -3.35 -11.55
CA GLU A 67 31.33 -2.41 -12.55
C GLU A 67 32.76 -1.95 -12.23
N ASP A 68 33.02 -1.57 -10.98
CA ASP A 68 34.35 -1.14 -10.52
C ASP A 68 35.39 -2.28 -10.61
N ASN A 69 35.04 -3.48 -10.16
CA ASN A 69 35.93 -4.66 -10.27
C ASN A 69 36.26 -5.01 -11.73
N ASN A 70 35.28 -4.93 -12.64
CA ASN A 70 35.51 -5.20 -14.06
C ASN A 70 36.39 -4.13 -14.72
N GLU A 71 36.34 -2.88 -14.27
CA GLU A 71 37.21 -1.81 -14.75
C GLU A 71 38.66 -2.05 -14.31
N VAL A 72 38.89 -2.42 -13.05
CA VAL A 72 40.22 -2.74 -12.52
C VAL A 72 40.83 -3.98 -13.20
N ASP A 73 40.04 -5.03 -13.43
CA ASP A 73 40.49 -6.24 -14.12
C ASP A 73 40.85 -5.95 -15.59
N ASN A 74 40.09 -5.08 -16.26
CA ASN A 74 40.41 -4.65 -17.62
C ASN A 74 41.71 -3.84 -17.66
N LEU A 75 41.91 -2.92 -16.71
CA LEU A 75 43.14 -2.12 -16.63
C LEU A 75 44.38 -2.98 -16.34
N THR A 76 44.28 -3.94 -15.41
CA THR A 76 45.39 -4.85 -15.09
C THR A 76 45.74 -5.78 -16.26
N PHE A 77 44.74 -6.29 -16.97
CA PHE A 77 44.94 -7.07 -18.19
C PHE A 77 45.69 -6.27 -19.27
N ARG A 78 45.29 -5.01 -19.51
CA ARG A 78 45.93 -4.13 -20.51
C ARG A 78 47.36 -3.74 -20.16
N VAL A 79 47.69 -3.61 -18.87
CA VAL A 79 49.06 -3.33 -18.41
C VAL A 79 49.96 -4.56 -18.60
N GLY A 80 49.43 -5.77 -18.41
CA GLY A 80 50.16 -7.03 -18.60
C GLY A 80 50.48 -7.39 -20.06
N GLU A 81 49.69 -6.92 -21.03
CA GLU A 81 49.97 -7.13 -22.46
C GLU A 81 50.98 -6.12 -23.05
N GLY A 82 51.32 -5.06 -22.30
CA GLY A 82 52.18 -3.95 -22.77
C GLY A 82 53.66 -4.03 -22.37
N THR A 83 54.09 -5.07 -21.66
CA THR A 83 55.47 -5.30 -21.19
C THR A 83 56.04 -6.57 -21.78
#